data_AF-A0A1S2LN80-F1
#
_entry.id   AF-A0A1S2LN80-F1
#
_cell.length_a   1.000
_cell.length_b   1.000
_cell.length_c   1.000
_cell.angle_alpha   90.00
_cell.angle_beta   90.00
_cell.angle_gamma   90.00
#
_symmetry.space_group_name_H-M   'P 1'
#
loop_
_entity.id
_entity.type
_entity.pdbx_description
1 polymer ?
#
loop_
_entity_poly.entity_id
_entity_poly.type
_entity_poly.pdbx_seq_one_letter_code
_entity_poly.pdbx_strand_id
1 'polypeptide(L)' 'MKIPLFTNVKALATGSGHIIGLKNAGTVWGWGRNDLGQLGLGNIESPVISPVQITGLDNVKTIHAGNNFSLP' A
#
# COMPACT_ATOMS: atom_id res chain seq x y z
N MET A 1 -8.28 -11.81 10.10
CA MET A 1 -7.78 -12.24 8.78
C MET A 1 -6.26 -12.33 8.85
N LYS A 2 -5.67 -13.52 8.70
CA LYS A 2 -4.22 -13.69 8.57
C LYS A 2 -3.91 -13.44 7.10
N ILE A 3 -3.11 -12.42 6.76
CA ILE A 3 -2.72 -12.11 5.37
C ILE A 3 -1.46 -12.94 5.07
N PRO A 4 -1.56 -14.15 4.49
CA PRO A 4 -0.46 -15.12 4.48
C PRO A 4 0.70 -14.70 3.54
N LEU A 5 0.48 -13.67 2.72
CA LEU A 5 1.38 -13.24 1.65
C LEU A 5 2.11 -11.90 1.94
N PHE A 6 1.84 -11.25 3.07
CA PHE A 6 2.53 -10.01 3.45
C PHE A 6 3.47 -10.25 4.64
N THR A 7 4.60 -10.90 4.36
CA THR A 7 5.70 -11.17 5.31
C THR A 7 6.82 -10.14 5.17
N ASN A 8 7.75 -10.12 6.14
CA ASN A 8 8.90 -9.19 6.17
C ASN A 8 8.47 -7.72 6.15
N VAL A 9 7.44 -7.39 6.93
CA VAL A 9 6.85 -6.06 7.02
C VAL A 9 7.66 -5.19 7.98
N LYS A 10 8.08 -4.02 7.49
CA LYS A 10 8.75 -2.98 8.26
C LYS A 10 7.75 -2.00 8.87
N ALA A 11 6.74 -1.60 8.10
CA ALA A 11 5.71 -0.65 8.52
C ALA A 11 4.39 -0.86 7.77
N LEU A 12 3.30 -0.38 8.37
CA LEU A 12 1.96 -0.28 7.77
C LEU A 12 1.42 1.13 8.00
N ALA A 13 0.67 1.66 7.03
CA ALA A 13 -0.12 2.88 7.18
C ALA A 13 -1.52 2.66 6.60
N THR A 14 -2.53 3.16 7.30
CA THR A 14 -3.95 2.92 7.00
C THR A 14 -4.65 4.25 6.71
N GLY A 15 -5.39 4.32 5.60
CA GLY A 15 -6.33 5.41 5.32
C GLY A 15 -7.78 5.02 5.63
N SER A 16 -8.75 5.73 5.04
CA SER A 16 -10.19 5.51 5.33
C SER A 16 -10.74 4.16 4.85
N GLY A 17 -10.00 3.43 4.01
CA GLY A 17 -10.39 2.11 3.53
C GLY A 17 -9.29 1.38 2.77
N HIS A 18 -8.06 1.90 2.82
CA HIS A 18 -6.91 1.39 2.09
C HIS A 18 -5.72 1.28 3.03
N ILE A 19 -4.78 0.42 2.67
CA ILE A 19 -3.57 0.15 3.43
C ILE A 19 -2.41 0.21 2.46
N ILE A 20 -1.33 0.85 2.90
CA ILE A 20 -0.02 0.70 2.29
C ILE A 20 0.92 0.05 3.31
N GLY A 21 1.83 -0.78 2.82
CA GLY A 21 2.79 -1.50 3.63
C GLY A 21 4.19 -1.41 3.04
N LEU A 22 5.16 -1.22 3.92
CA LEU A 22 6.58 -1.18 3.60
C LEU A 22 7.21 -2.50 4.02
N LYS A 23 7.87 -3.21 3.10
CA LYS A 23 8.69 -4.38 3.44
C LYS A 23 10.10 -3.97 3.86
N ASN A 24 10.80 -4.85 4.57
CA ASN A 24 12.20 -4.66 4.99
C ASN A 24 13.15 -4.41 3.80
N ALA A 25 12.80 -4.92 2.62
CA ALA A 25 13.55 -4.69 1.37
C ALA A 25 13.34 -3.29 0.76
N GLY A 26 12.55 -2.41 1.39
CA GLY A 26 12.30 -1.06 0.88
C GLY A 26 11.22 -0.97 -0.21
N THR A 27 10.48 -2.06 -0.47
CA THR A 27 9.37 -2.09 -1.42
C THR A 27 8.04 -1.73 -0.77
N VAL A 28 7.20 -0.98 -1.48
CA VAL A 28 5.88 -0.55 -1.02
C VAL A 28 4.78 -1.34 -1.71
N TRP A 29 3.77 -1.75 -0.93
CA TRP A 29 2.64 -2.54 -1.38
C TRP A 29 1.34 -1.89 -0.92
N GLY A 30 0.28 -2.00 -1.72
CA GLY A 30 -1.03 -1.42 -1.44
C GLY A 30 -2.16 -2.42 -1.59
N TRP A 31 -3.21 -2.28 -0.76
CA TRP A 31 -4.48 -3.00 -0.90
C TRP A 31 -5.63 -2.24 -0.24
N GLY A 32 -6.87 -2.61 -0.57
CA GLY A 32 -8.10 -1.97 -0.11
C GLY A 32 -8.68 -1.00 -1.13
N ARG A 33 -9.30 0.07 -0.65
CA ARG A 33 -9.98 1.08 -1.47
C ARG A 33 -8.99 1.81 -2.39
N ASN A 34 -9.34 1.93 -3.66
CA ASN A 34 -8.53 2.65 -4.65
C ASN A 34 -9.39 3.49 -5.63
N ASP A 35 -10.63 3.81 -5.25
CA ASP A 35 -11.60 4.55 -6.06
C ASP A 35 -11.17 6.00 -6.38
N LEU A 36 -10.21 6.56 -5.65
CA LEU A 36 -9.58 7.86 -5.89
C LEU A 36 -8.09 7.74 -6.26
N GLY A 37 -7.62 6.53 -6.57
CA GLY A 37 -6.19 6.28 -6.83
C GLY A 37 -5.33 6.30 -5.57
N GLN A 38 -5.91 6.03 -4.39
CA GLN A 38 -5.24 6.10 -3.09
C GLN A 38 -3.99 5.22 -3.01
N LEU A 39 -3.91 4.15 -3.80
CA LEU A 39 -2.79 3.20 -3.81
C LEU A 39 -1.67 3.60 -4.78
N GLY A 40 -1.87 4.60 -5.64
CA GLY A 40 -0.84 5.03 -6.59
C GLY A 40 -0.49 3.99 -7.66
N LEU A 41 -1.41 3.07 -7.99
CA LEU A 41 -1.19 1.99 -8.97
C LEU A 41 -1.31 2.43 -10.44
N GLY A 42 -1.51 3.72 -10.70
CA GLY A 42 -1.77 4.25 -12.05
C GLY A 42 -3.18 3.95 -12.59
N ASN A 43 -4.08 3.44 -11.75
CA ASN A 43 -5.48 3.16 -12.06
C ASN A 43 -6.37 3.40 -10.81
N ILE A 44 -7.68 3.25 -10.97
CA ILE A 44 -8.70 3.43 -9.92
C ILE A 44 -9.51 2.16 -9.63
N GLU A 45 -8.97 0.97 -9.94
CA GLU A 45 -9.66 -0.31 -9.69
C GLU A 45 -9.87 -0.54 -8.20
N SER A 46 -11.11 -0.71 -7.76
CA SER A 46 -11.47 -0.77 -6.34
C SER A 46 -12.57 -1.81 -6.08
N PRO A 47 -12.46 -2.64 -5.01
CA PRO A 47 -11.35 -2.73 -4.07
C PRO A 47 -10.20 -3.61 -4.60
N VAL A 48 -8.97 -3.25 -4.25
CA VAL A 48 -7.80 -4.11 -4.44
C VAL A 48 -7.75 -5.12 -3.30
N ILE A 49 -8.19 -6.35 -3.55
CA ILE A 49 -8.42 -7.36 -2.50
C ILE A 49 -7.17 -8.11 -2.02
N SER A 50 -6.05 -7.98 -2.74
CA SER A 50 -4.77 -8.62 -2.42
C SER A 50 -3.65 -7.58 -2.46
N PRO A 51 -2.58 -7.69 -1.64
CA PRO A 51 -1.43 -6.78 -1.72
C PRO A 51 -0.83 -6.75 -3.13
N VAL A 52 -0.76 -5.55 -3.72
CA VAL A 52 -0.11 -5.29 -5.02
C VAL A 52 1.10 -4.39 -4.78
N GLN A 53 2.24 -4.69 -5.40
CA GLN A 53 3.43 -3.85 -5.32
C GLN A 53 3.22 -2.56 -6.11
N ILE A 54 3.54 -1.42 -5.51
CA ILE A 54 3.61 -0.13 -6.19
C ILE A 54 4.99 -0.07 -6.86
N THR A 55 5.01 -0.09 -8.19
CA THR A 55 6.26 -0.10 -8.98
C THR A 55 6.86 1.31 -9.10
N GLY A 56 8.16 1.39 -9.39
CA GLY A 56 8.88 2.67 -9.51
C GLY A 56 9.29 3.30 -8.17
N LEU A 57 9.14 2.57 -7.05
CA LEU A 57 9.59 2.97 -5.73
C LEU A 57 10.62 1.96 -5.20
N ASP A 58 11.82 2.46 -4.90
CA ASP A 58 12.92 1.67 -4.33
C ASP A 58 13.50 2.37 -3.09
N ASN A 59 14.06 1.60 -2.17
CA ASN A 59 14.71 2.09 -0.95
C ASN A 59 13.84 3.00 -0.07
N VAL A 60 12.53 2.78 -0.08
CA VAL A 60 11.57 3.55 0.72
C VAL A 60 11.85 3.32 2.22
N LYS A 61 11.88 4.42 2.98
CA LYS A 61 12.24 4.39 4.41
C LYS A 61 11.03 4.47 5.33
N THR A 62 10.01 5.19 4.92
CA THR A 62 8.81 5.54 5.67
C THR A 62 7.59 5.47 4.76
N ILE A 63 6.38 5.41 5.31
CA ILE A 63 5.14 5.46 4.52
C ILE A 63 4.08 6.19 5.34
N HIS A 64 3.18 6.90 4.68
CA HIS A 64 2.06 7.63 5.29
C HIS A 64 0.78 7.42 4.48
N ALA A 65 -0.35 7.28 5.17
CA ALA A 65 -1.66 7.22 4.54
C ALA A 65 -2.57 8.28 5.18
N GLY A 66 -3.14 9.13 4.34
CA GLY A 66 -4.25 10.01 4.72
C GLY A 66 -5.59 9.38 4.38
N ASN A 67 -6.68 10.11 4.56
CA ASN A 67 -8.03 9.58 4.31
C ASN A 67 -8.19 9.07 2.87
N ASN A 68 -7.69 9.83 1.90
CA ASN A 68 -7.86 9.61 0.46
C ASN A 68 -6.54 9.62 -0.32
N PHE A 69 -5.40 9.49 0.35
CA PHE A 69 -4.10 9.52 -0.32
C PHE A 69 -3.06 8.67 0.43
N SER A 70 -1.97 8.38 -0.26
CA SER A 70 -0.81 7.64 0.26
C SER A 70 0.47 8.34 -0.17
N LEU A 71 1.49 8.31 0.68
CA LEU A 71 2.82 8.85 0.43
C LEU A 71 3.89 7.81 0.85
N PRO A 72 4.88 7.51 0.00
CA PRO A 72 6.07 6.75 0.38
C PRO A 72 7.12 7.62 1.10
#